data_AF-A0A7W1I8L6-F1
#
_entry.id   AF-A0A7W1I8L6-F1
#
_cell.length_a   1.000
_cell.length_b   1.000
_cell.length_c   1.000
_cell.angle_alpha   90.00
_cell.angle_beta   90.00
_cell.angle_gamma   90.00
#
_symmetry.space_group_name_H-M   'P 1'
#
loop_
_entity.id
_entity.type
_entity.pdbx_description
1 polymer ?
#
loop_
_entity_poly.entity_id
_entity_poly.type
_entity_poly.pdbx_seq_one_letter_code
_entity_poly.pdbx_strand_id
1 'polypeptide(L)'
;MRHGFLDDVAATNSPLANFAQRVVTEVFVDAAWPHRFWRCHRNERRSFFVKGRQFHVCARCTGLITGIALMPAAALLPSRALIACGVSSILVITFDGTLQAFYFYDSTNLRRFTTGVLAAAFVPALALSLMCGWVLSG
;
A
#
# COMPACT_ATOMS: atom_id res chain seq x y z
N MET A 1 4.83 -21.83 -10.49
CA MET A 1 5.38 -20.46 -10.71
C MET A 1 4.51 -19.50 -9.93
N ARG A 2 5.06 -18.62 -9.08
CA ARG A 2 4.24 -17.61 -8.39
C ARG A 2 3.86 -16.57 -9.45
N HIS A 3 2.57 -16.45 -9.76
CA HIS A 3 2.08 -15.43 -10.70
C HIS A 3 2.54 -14.05 -10.22
N GLY A 4 3.23 -13.30 -11.09
CA GLY A 4 3.73 -11.98 -10.73
C GLY A 4 2.62 -10.95 -10.66
N PHE A 5 2.82 -9.97 -9.80
CA PHE A 5 1.86 -8.94 -9.43
C PHE A 5 1.29 -8.15 -10.62
N LEU A 6 2.09 -8.00 -11.69
CA LEU A 6 1.70 -7.30 -12.92
C LEU A 6 1.87 -8.16 -14.18
N ASP A 7 2.06 -9.47 -14.03
CA ASP A 7 2.34 -10.32 -15.18
C ASP A 7 1.12 -10.40 -16.12
N ASP A 8 -0.10 -10.43 -15.56
CA ASP A 8 -1.35 -10.40 -16.33
C ASP A 8 -1.61 -9.03 -16.98
N VAL A 9 -1.20 -7.94 -16.31
CA VAL A 9 -1.36 -6.57 -16.82
C VAL A 9 -0.40 -6.35 -18.01
N ALA A 10 0.83 -6.86 -17.91
CA ALA A 10 1.82 -6.78 -18.98
C ALA A 10 1.41 -7.57 -20.23
N ALA A 11 0.62 -8.64 -20.08
CA ALA A 11 0.12 -9.44 -21.19
C ALA A 11 -0.85 -8.66 -22.11
N THR A 12 -1.39 -7.53 -21.67
CA THR A 12 -2.32 -6.70 -22.47
C THR A 12 -1.63 -5.89 -23.58
N ASN A 13 -0.29 -5.84 -23.64
CA ASN A 13 0.51 -5.10 -24.62
C ASN A 13 0.16 -3.60 -24.79
N SER A 14 -0.57 -2.99 -23.85
CA SER A 14 -0.91 -1.57 -23.92
C SER A 14 0.29 -0.68 -23.54
N PRO A 15 0.46 0.50 -24.16
CA PRO A 15 1.53 1.43 -23.80
C PRO A 15 1.53 1.81 -22.31
N LEU A 16 0.33 1.96 -21.73
CA LEU A 16 0.14 2.26 -20.32
C LEU A 16 0.60 1.10 -19.42
N ALA A 17 0.23 -0.15 -19.75
CA ALA A 17 0.66 -1.32 -19.00
C ALA A 17 2.19 -1.47 -19.01
N ASN A 18 2.81 -1.26 -20.17
CA ASN A 18 4.26 -1.30 -20.32
C ASN A 18 4.95 -0.21 -19.50
N PHE A 19 4.42 1.02 -19.53
CA PHE A 19 4.93 2.12 -18.72
C PHE A 19 4.79 1.84 -17.22
N ALA A 20 3.60 1.42 -16.76
CA ALA A 20 3.34 1.09 -15.36
C ALA A 20 4.25 -0.05 -14.86
N GLN A 21 4.44 -1.10 -15.66
CA GLN A 21 5.34 -2.20 -15.32
C GLN A 21 6.78 -1.71 -15.18
N ARG A 22 7.27 -0.84 -16.08
CA ARG A 22 8.61 -0.25 -15.99
C ARG A 22 8.77 0.54 -14.68
N VAL A 23 7.86 1.46 -14.41
CA VAL A 23 7.90 2.28 -13.18
C VAL A 23 7.92 1.40 -11.92
N VAL A 24 7.04 0.41 -11.85
CA VAL A 24 6.97 -0.50 -10.68
C VAL A 24 8.25 -1.31 -10.52
N THR A 25 8.82 -1.77 -11.63
CA THR A 25 10.05 -2.56 -11.62
C THR A 25 11.24 -1.70 -11.16
N GLU A 26 11.40 -0.50 -11.71
CA GLU A 26 12.47 0.43 -11.32
C GLU A 26 12.37 0.79 -9.83
N VAL A 27 11.17 1.11 -9.34
CA VAL A 27 10.97 1.58 -7.96
C VAL A 27 11.07 0.45 -6.93
N PHE A 28 10.52 -0.73 -7.21
CA PHE A 28 10.38 -1.78 -6.20
C PHE A 28 11.34 -2.97 -6.39
N VAL A 29 11.92 -3.15 -7.57
CA VAL A 29 12.84 -4.26 -7.89
C VAL A 29 14.26 -3.77 -8.09
N ASP A 30 14.48 -2.75 -8.91
CA ASP A 30 15.84 -2.32 -9.25
C ASP A 30 16.39 -1.30 -8.24
N ALA A 31 15.52 -0.48 -7.64
CA ALA A 31 15.89 0.45 -6.58
C ALA A 31 15.93 -0.23 -5.20
N ALA A 32 17.13 -0.28 -4.61
CA ALA A 32 17.34 -0.84 -3.28
C ALA A 32 16.98 0.11 -2.12
N TRP A 33 16.84 1.41 -2.35
CA TRP A 33 16.60 2.37 -1.26
C TRP A 33 15.31 2.12 -0.43
N PRO A 34 14.18 1.61 -0.97
CA PRO A 34 12.94 1.48 -0.19
C PRO A 34 13.09 0.52 0.99
N HIS A 35 13.88 -0.55 0.84
CA HIS A 35 14.07 -1.52 1.91
C HIS A 35 14.95 -0.99 3.05
N ARG A 36 15.90 -0.11 2.73
CA ARG A 36 16.75 0.56 3.73
C ARG A 36 15.96 1.61 4.49
N PHE A 37 15.17 2.39 3.78
CA PHE A 37 14.32 3.43 4.37
C PHE A 37 13.23 2.83 5.28
N TRP A 38 12.50 1.82 4.81
CA TRP A 38 11.42 1.18 5.58
C TRP A 38 11.88 0.09 6.55
N ARG A 39 13.18 -0.21 6.60
CA ARG A 39 13.77 -1.34 7.36
C ARG A 39 12.97 -2.64 7.17
N CYS A 40 12.56 -2.91 5.95
CA CYS A 40 11.71 -4.07 5.64
C CYS A 40 12.52 -5.37 5.68
N HIS A 41 12.00 -6.43 6.32
CA HIS A 41 12.76 -7.70 6.45
C HIS A 41 12.83 -8.55 5.17
N ARG A 42 12.31 -8.08 4.02
CA ARG A 42 12.46 -8.73 2.70
C ARG A 42 12.08 -10.22 2.61
N ASN A 43 11.11 -10.66 3.41
CA ASN A 43 10.67 -12.04 3.36
C ASN A 43 9.88 -12.32 2.06
N GLU A 44 10.39 -13.28 1.28
CA GLU A 44 9.84 -13.69 -0.01
C GLU A 44 8.38 -14.18 0.04
N ARG A 45 7.94 -14.81 1.13
CA ARG A 45 6.56 -15.31 1.28
C ARG A 45 5.55 -14.19 1.35
N ARG A 46 5.99 -12.99 1.75
CA ARG A 46 5.14 -11.81 1.94
C ARG A 46 5.44 -10.66 0.98
N SER A 47 6.15 -10.95 -0.12
CA SER A 47 6.56 -9.95 -1.11
C SER A 47 5.91 -10.25 -2.46
N PHE A 48 5.72 -9.21 -3.27
CA PHE A 48 5.30 -9.36 -4.65
C PHE A 48 6.50 -9.74 -5.53
N PHE A 49 6.18 -10.28 -6.72
CA PHE A 49 7.13 -10.66 -7.73
C PHE A 49 6.73 -10.02 -9.06
N VAL A 50 7.69 -9.61 -9.87
CA VAL A 50 7.47 -9.19 -11.26
C VAL A 50 8.53 -9.87 -12.11
N LYS A 51 8.13 -10.60 -13.16
CA LYS A 51 9.05 -11.38 -14.01
C LYS A 51 9.99 -12.29 -13.20
N GLY A 52 9.46 -12.95 -12.17
CA GLY A 52 10.24 -13.82 -11.27
C GLY A 52 11.19 -13.10 -10.31
N ARG A 53 11.30 -11.76 -10.36
CA ARG A 53 12.13 -10.97 -9.44
C ARG A 53 11.30 -10.50 -8.25
N GLN A 54 11.81 -10.73 -7.04
CA GLN A 54 11.16 -10.31 -5.80
C GLN A 54 11.27 -8.79 -5.61
N PHE A 55 10.21 -8.16 -5.10
CA PHE A 55 10.29 -6.79 -4.61
C PHE A 55 11.24 -6.68 -3.41
N HIS A 56 11.99 -5.58 -3.35
CA HIS A 56 12.84 -5.27 -2.21
C HIS A 56 12.07 -4.93 -0.93
N VAL A 57 10.74 -4.81 -0.99
CA VAL A 57 9.87 -4.60 0.17
C VAL A 57 8.70 -5.58 0.17
N CYS A 58 8.14 -5.86 1.34
CA CYS A 58 6.97 -6.73 1.46
C CYS A 58 5.70 -6.04 0.95
N ALA A 59 4.67 -6.83 0.67
CA ALA A 59 3.38 -6.35 0.17
C ALA A 59 2.74 -5.26 1.04
N ARG A 60 2.92 -5.33 2.38
CA ARG A 60 2.44 -4.28 3.30
C ARG A 60 3.21 -2.96 3.09
N CYS A 61 4.54 -3.01 3.02
CA CYS A 61 5.35 -1.82 2.77
C CYS A 61 5.08 -1.24 1.37
N THR A 62 4.88 -2.08 0.36
CA THR A 62 4.40 -1.64 -0.96
C THR A 62 3.08 -0.88 -0.81
N GLY A 63 2.13 -1.43 -0.06
CA GLY A 63 0.85 -0.78 0.21
C GLY A 63 1.00 0.56 0.94
N LEU A 64 1.86 0.62 1.97
CA LEU A 64 2.14 1.87 2.69
C LEU A 64 2.73 2.95 1.76
N ILE A 65 3.70 2.60 0.92
CA ILE A 65 4.31 3.52 -0.04
C ILE A 65 3.25 4.03 -1.03
N THR A 66 2.43 3.14 -1.58
CA THR A 66 1.33 3.51 -2.48
C THR A 66 0.30 4.38 -1.76
N GLY A 67 -0.05 4.06 -0.52
CA GLY A 67 -1.00 4.84 0.28
C GLY A 67 -0.51 6.24 0.57
N ILE A 68 0.78 6.43 0.87
CA ILE A 68 1.40 7.77 1.03
C ILE A 68 1.26 8.56 -0.27
N ALA A 69 1.49 7.95 -1.43
CA ALA A 69 1.33 8.62 -2.72
C ALA A 69 -0.13 9.03 -2.99
N LEU A 70 -1.11 8.27 -2.48
CA LEU A 70 -2.54 8.55 -2.60
C LEU A 70 -3.09 9.48 -1.50
N MET A 71 -2.34 9.71 -0.42
CA MET A 71 -2.77 10.50 0.72
C MET A 71 -3.24 11.92 0.34
N PRO A 72 -2.58 12.67 -0.57
CA PRO A 72 -3.08 13.97 -1.00
C PRO A 72 -4.46 13.89 -1.65
N ALA A 73 -4.71 12.88 -2.48
CA ALA A 73 -6.02 12.67 -3.09
C ALA A 73 -7.08 12.29 -2.04
N ALA A 74 -6.71 11.47 -1.05
CA ALA A 74 -7.59 11.14 0.07
C ALA A 74 -7.96 12.37 0.91
N ALA A 75 -7.02 13.31 1.10
CA ALA A 75 -7.25 14.55 1.84
C ALA A 75 -8.25 15.51 1.16
N LEU A 76 -8.49 15.35 -0.14
CA LEU A 76 -9.49 16.13 -0.89
C LEU A 76 -10.93 15.60 -0.73
N LEU A 77 -11.11 14.48 -0.03
CA LEU A 77 -12.44 13.92 0.19
C LEU A 77 -13.29 14.82 1.10
N PRO A 78 -14.63 14.84 0.90
CA PRO A 78 -15.54 15.49 1.83
C PRO A 78 -15.34 14.94 3.25
N SER A 79 -15.47 15.80 4.26
CA SER A 79 -15.17 15.50 5.66
C SER A 79 -15.81 14.21 6.16
N ARG A 80 -17.10 14.01 5.85
CA ARG A 80 -17.84 12.81 6.25
C ARG A 80 -17.25 11.53 5.64
N ALA A 81 -16.86 11.59 4.37
CA ALA A 81 -16.23 10.48 3.67
C ALA A 81 -14.82 10.22 4.22
N LEU A 82 -14.02 11.27 4.41
CA LEU A 82 -12.68 11.15 4.98
C LEU A 82 -12.69 10.57 6.40
N ILE A 83 -13.62 11.01 7.25
CA ILE A 83 -13.80 10.44 8.60
C ILE A 83 -14.21 8.96 8.51
N ALA A 84 -15.20 8.62 7.69
CA ALA A 84 -15.66 7.24 7.54
C ALA A 84 -14.54 6.31 7.02
N CYS A 85 -13.82 6.74 5.98
CA CYS A 85 -12.69 6.00 5.43
C CYS A 85 -11.50 5.93 6.40
N GLY A 86 -11.20 7.00 7.12
CA GLY A 86 -10.12 7.04 8.11
C GLY A 86 -10.39 6.13 9.30
N VAL A 87 -11.57 6.23 9.91
CA VAL A 87 -11.97 5.38 11.04
C VAL A 87 -12.06 3.91 10.63
N SER A 88 -12.68 3.60 9.48
CA SER A 88 -12.71 2.21 8.99
C SER A 88 -11.32 1.66 8.70
N SER A 89 -10.41 2.46 8.15
CA SER A 89 -9.02 2.06 7.92
C SER A 89 -8.29 1.72 9.22
N ILE A 90 -8.49 2.51 10.28
CA ILE A 90 -7.94 2.23 11.63
C ILE A 90 -8.47 0.90 12.16
N LEU A 91 -9.78 0.66 12.06
CA LEU A 91 -10.39 -0.58 12.52
C LEU A 91 -9.85 -1.80 11.75
N VAL A 92 -9.79 -1.72 10.41
CA VAL A 92 -9.30 -2.82 9.58
C VAL A 92 -7.82 -3.11 9.83
N ILE A 93 -6.95 -2.10 9.92
CA ILE A 93 -5.51 -2.34 10.16
C ILE A 93 -5.26 -2.86 11.58
N THR A 94 -6.00 -2.34 12.57
CA THR A 94 -5.89 -2.82 13.95
C THR A 94 -6.33 -4.28 14.01
N PHE A 95 -7.46 -4.63 13.39
CA PHE A 95 -7.97 -6.00 13.35
C PHE A 95 -7.04 -6.95 12.57
N ASP A 96 -6.55 -6.56 11.39
CA ASP A 96 -5.59 -7.36 10.62
C ASP A 96 -4.27 -7.56 11.37
N GLY A 97 -3.78 -6.52 12.05
CA GLY A 97 -2.57 -6.55 12.86
C GLY A 97 -2.71 -7.40 14.11
N THR A 98 -3.82 -7.26 14.85
CA THR A 98 -4.08 -8.06 16.06
C THR A 98 -4.25 -9.53 15.70
N LEU A 99 -5.04 -9.86 14.67
CA LEU A 99 -5.18 -11.26 14.26
C LEU A 99 -3.85 -11.89 13.82
N GLN A 100 -2.99 -11.13 13.12
CA GLN A 100 -1.63 -11.60 12.76
C GLN A 100 -0.74 -11.79 13.98
N ALA A 101 -0.88 -10.96 15.02
CA ALA A 101 -0.11 -11.07 16.25
C ALA A 101 -0.55 -12.27 17.12
N PHE A 102 -1.86 -12.55 17.19
CA PHE A 102 -2.40 -13.59 18.08
C PHE A 102 -2.48 -14.98 17.44
N TYR A 103 -2.85 -15.07 16.16
CA TYR A 103 -3.20 -16.36 15.54
C TYR A 103 -2.14 -16.94 14.60
N PHE A 104 -0.97 -16.29 14.46
CA PHE A 104 0.13 -16.73 13.59
C PHE A 104 -0.30 -17.18 12.17
N TYR A 105 -1.42 -16.64 11.66
CA TYR A 105 -1.92 -16.98 10.32
C TYR A 105 -1.24 -16.08 9.28
N ASP A 106 -0.92 -16.66 8.13
CA ASP A 106 -0.31 -15.91 7.03
C ASP A 106 -1.38 -15.18 6.21
N SER A 107 -1.43 -13.85 6.37
CA SER A 107 -2.28 -12.98 5.54
C SER A 107 -1.83 -12.99 4.08
N THR A 108 -2.79 -12.95 3.15
CA THR A 108 -2.48 -12.93 1.71
C THR A 108 -1.78 -11.63 1.33
N ASN A 109 -0.91 -11.66 0.31
CA ASN A 109 -0.18 -10.47 -0.13
C ASN A 109 -1.12 -9.36 -0.58
N LEU A 110 -2.24 -9.70 -1.22
CA LEU A 110 -3.26 -8.73 -1.61
C LEU A 110 -3.88 -8.05 -0.39
N ARG A 111 -4.24 -8.80 0.65
CA ARG A 111 -4.79 -8.24 1.90
C ARG A 111 -3.78 -7.36 2.61
N ARG A 112 -2.51 -7.78 2.69
CA ARG A 112 -1.42 -6.98 3.27
C ARG A 112 -1.21 -5.66 2.52
N PHE A 113 -1.30 -5.70 1.20
CA PHE A 113 -1.21 -4.52 0.35
C PHE A 113 -2.40 -3.58 0.57
N THR A 114 -3.63 -4.07 0.49
CA THR A 114 -4.83 -3.25 0.65
C THR A 114 -4.91 -2.59 2.02
N THR A 115 -4.65 -3.32 3.10
CA THR A 115 -4.63 -2.74 4.45
C THR A 115 -3.51 -1.70 4.62
N GLY A 116 -2.35 -1.91 3.99
CA GLY A 116 -1.28 -0.93 3.93
C GLY A 116 -1.67 0.35 3.19
N VAL A 117 -2.30 0.24 2.02
CA VAL A 117 -2.78 1.39 1.23
C VAL A 117 -3.80 2.19 2.04
N LEU A 118 -4.81 1.52 2.58
CA LEU A 118 -5.88 2.16 3.36
C LEU A 118 -5.32 2.94 4.55
N ALA A 119 -4.43 2.30 5.32
CA ALA A 119 -3.82 2.92 6.47
C ALA A 119 -2.99 4.16 6.11
N ALA A 120 -2.14 4.07 5.09
CA ALA A 120 -1.26 5.17 4.71
C ALA A 120 -1.96 6.28 3.91
N ALA A 121 -3.09 6.00 3.26
CA ALA A 121 -3.85 7.01 2.55
C ALA A 121 -4.77 7.80 3.50
N PHE A 122 -5.62 7.10 4.27
CA PHE A 122 -6.73 7.74 4.97
C PHE A 122 -6.39 8.19 6.39
N VAL A 123 -5.57 7.46 7.13
CA VAL A 123 -5.24 7.81 8.53
C VAL A 123 -4.46 9.13 8.61
N PRO A 124 -3.35 9.31 7.87
CA PRO A 124 -2.64 10.60 7.88
C PRO A 124 -3.45 11.72 7.22
N ALA A 125 -4.28 11.43 6.21
CA ALA A 125 -5.19 12.44 5.64
C ALA A 125 -6.22 12.94 6.65
N LEU A 126 -6.83 12.03 7.41
CA LEU A 126 -7.73 12.38 8.50
C LEU A 126 -7.00 13.16 9.60
N ALA A 127 -5.82 12.70 10.02
CA ALA A 127 -5.02 13.39 11.03
C ALA A 127 -4.64 14.81 10.61
N LEU A 128 -4.17 14.99 9.36
CA LEU A 128 -3.84 16.31 8.81
C LEU A 128 -5.07 17.21 8.77
N SER A 129 -6.21 16.69 8.32
CA SER A 129 -7.47 17.45 8.27
C SER A 129 -7.91 17.95 9.65
N LEU A 130 -7.78 17.10 10.68
CA LEU A 130 -8.08 17.46 12.08
C LEU A 130 -7.09 18.48 12.63
N MET A 131 -5.80 18.33 12.36
CA MET A 131 -4.74 19.24 12.85
C MET A 131 -4.80 20.62 12.23
N CYS A 132 -5.08 20.71 10.93
CA CYS A 132 -5.14 22.00 10.26
C CYS A 132 -6.39 22.80 10.65
N GLY A 133 -7.39 22.22 11.33
CA GLY A 133 -8.67 22.89 11.59
C GLY A 133 -9.44 23.32 10.32
N TRP A 134 -8.90 23.03 9.14
CA TRP A 134 -9.26 23.63 7.85
C TRP A 134 -10.53 23.05 7.24
N VAL A 135 -11.04 21.96 7.79
CA VAL A 135 -12.37 21.43 7.46
C VAL A 135 -13.45 21.99 8.40
N LEU A 136 -13.08 22.76 9.44
CA LEU A 136 -14.02 23.30 10.43
C LEU A 136 -14.65 24.64 10.01
N SER A 137 -14.29 25.19 8.85
CA SER A 137 -15.05 26.24 8.15
C SER A 137 -15.65 25.64 6.88
N GLY A 138 -16.69 24.82 7.05
CA GLY A 138 -17.67 24.61 5.99
C GLY A 138 -18.49 25.87 5.76
#